data_AF-A0A7K1GFI9-F1
#
_entry.id   AF-A0A7K1GFI9-F1
#
_cell.length_a   1.000
_cell.length_b   1.000
_cell.length_c   1.000
_cell.angle_alpha   90.00
_cell.angle_beta   90.00
_cell.angle_gamma   90.00
#
_symmetry.space_group_name_H-M   'P 1'
#
loop_
_entity.id
_entity.type
_entity.pdbx_description
1 polymer ?
#
loop_
_entity_poly.entity_id
_entity_poly.type
_entity_poly.pdbx_seq_one_letter_code
_entity_poly.pdbx_strand_id
1 'polypeptide(L)'
;MKKIITLCLFVFAMFLGTDSANAQSNKIEVNAKAAEKTEALHKFLKFDDEQKEKVYLAVQEYTQATLDLEKAEVVKEGAVEKIKLLLEDKMKAILTEEQFERYQSFQEE
;
A
#
# COMPACT_ATOMS: atom_id res chain seq x y z
N MET A 1 -44.19 12.56 -35.31
CA MET A 1 -45.02 12.47 -34.09
C MET A 1 -44.55 11.30 -33.24
N LYS A 2 -44.34 11.59 -31.94
CA LYS A 2 -44.06 10.75 -30.76
C LYS A 2 -44.21 9.24 -30.93
N LYS A 3 -43.16 8.49 -30.55
CA LYS A 3 -43.32 7.23 -29.80
C LYS A 3 -42.35 7.23 -28.63
N ILE A 4 -42.94 7.44 -27.46
CA ILE A 4 -42.34 7.42 -26.14
C ILE A 4 -42.04 5.94 -25.85
N ILE A 5 -40.76 5.60 -25.65
CA ILE A 5 -40.42 4.33 -25.00
C ILE A 5 -40.19 4.63 -23.52
N THR A 6 -41.30 4.44 -22.82
CA THR A 6 -41.48 4.21 -21.39
C THR A 6 -40.33 3.42 -20.78
N LEU A 7 -39.54 4.10 -19.95
CA LEU A 7 -39.23 3.76 -18.56
C LEU A 7 -39.52 2.30 -18.15
N CYS A 8 -38.48 1.48 -18.01
CA CYS A 8 -38.49 0.31 -17.11
C CYS A 8 -37.08 0.04 -16.55
N LEU A 9 -36.93 0.35 -15.27
CA LEU A 9 -36.17 -0.43 -14.27
C LEU A 9 -34.65 -0.57 -14.47
N PHE A 10 -33.91 0.50 -14.16
CA PHE A 10 -32.61 0.37 -13.51
C PHE A 10 -32.67 0.99 -12.11
N VAL A 11 -33.55 0.46 -11.28
CA VAL A 11 -33.53 0.64 -9.82
C VAL A 11 -33.15 -0.70 -9.22
N PHE A 12 -31.90 -1.13 -9.41
CA PHE A 12 -31.37 -2.32 -8.72
C PHE A 12 -29.85 -2.32 -8.49
N ALA A 13 -29.21 -1.15 -8.41
CA ALA A 13 -27.79 -1.08 -8.05
C ALA A 13 -27.47 -0.02 -6.97
N MET A 14 -28.46 0.39 -6.17
CA MET A 14 -28.24 1.36 -5.08
C MET A 14 -27.95 0.72 -3.72
N PHE A 15 -27.42 -0.51 -3.65
CA PHE A 15 -27.11 -1.13 -2.35
C PHE A 15 -25.81 -1.96 -2.26
N LEU A 16 -24.98 -2.00 -3.30
CA LEU A 16 -23.66 -2.67 -3.24
C LEU A 16 -22.51 -1.80 -3.80
N GLY A 17 -22.65 -0.47 -3.73
CA GLY A 17 -21.66 0.48 -4.25
C GLY A 17 -20.77 1.13 -3.19
N THR A 18 -21.02 0.88 -1.91
CA THR A 18 -20.30 1.56 -0.81
C THR A 18 -18.94 0.90 -0.48
N ASP A 19 -18.78 -0.39 -0.74
CA ASP A 19 -17.50 -1.08 -0.47
C ASP A 19 -16.48 -0.90 -1.60
N SER A 20 -16.92 -0.82 -2.85
CA SER A 20 -16.03 -0.63 -4.02
C SER A 20 -15.40 0.76 -4.05
N ALA A 21 -16.15 1.80 -3.67
CA ALA A 21 -15.61 3.15 -3.53
C ALA A 21 -14.51 3.20 -2.45
N ASN A 22 -14.75 2.58 -1.29
CA ASN A 22 -13.78 2.58 -0.19
C ASN A 22 -12.52 1.74 -0.51
N ALA A 23 -12.67 0.60 -1.18
CA ALA A 23 -11.54 -0.21 -1.63
C ALA A 23 -10.68 0.51 -2.69
N GLN A 24 -11.31 1.23 -3.61
CA GLN A 24 -10.59 2.02 -4.62
C GLN A 24 -9.87 3.22 -3.99
N SER A 25 -10.50 3.93 -3.04
CA SER A 25 -9.87 5.02 -2.27
C SER A 25 -8.67 4.54 -1.48
N ASN A 26 -8.78 3.40 -0.79
CA ASN A 26 -7.68 2.80 -0.03
C ASN A 26 -6.49 2.44 -0.92
N LYS A 27 -6.73 1.88 -2.11
CA LYS A 27 -5.65 1.54 -3.05
C LYS A 27 -4.90 2.78 -3.55
N ILE A 28 -5.60 3.88 -3.80
CA ILE A 28 -4.97 5.15 -4.20
C ILE A 28 -4.08 5.68 -3.08
N GLU A 29 -4.58 5.65 -1.84
CA GLU A 29 -3.82 6.10 -0.67
C GLU A 29 -2.58 5.24 -0.41
N VAL A 30 -2.71 3.91 -0.49
CA VAL A 30 -1.60 2.96 -0.35
C VAL A 30 -0.52 3.25 -1.40
N ASN A 31 -0.93 3.44 -2.66
CA ASN A 31 0.01 3.71 -3.75
C ASN A 31 0.74 5.04 -3.56
N ALA A 32 0.03 6.08 -3.13
CA ALA A 32 0.60 7.40 -2.88
C ALA A 32 1.62 7.36 -1.74
N LYS A 33 1.26 6.77 -0.60
CA LYS A 33 2.15 6.59 0.56
C LYS A 33 3.37 5.74 0.21
N ALA A 34 3.18 4.67 -0.55
CA ALA A 34 4.27 3.81 -0.99
C ALA A 34 5.22 4.54 -1.94
N ALA A 35 4.70 5.33 -2.88
CA ALA A 35 5.51 6.12 -3.79
C ALA A 35 6.32 7.18 -3.05
N GLU A 36 5.69 7.95 -2.15
CA GLU A 36 6.36 8.97 -1.35
C GLU A 36 7.50 8.38 -0.51
N LYS A 37 7.22 7.29 0.21
CA LYS A 37 8.22 6.63 1.04
C LYS A 37 9.34 6.00 0.21
N THR A 38 9.02 5.45 -0.96
CA THR A 38 10.04 4.93 -1.88
C THR A 38 10.94 6.04 -2.42
N GLU A 39 10.38 7.19 -2.79
CA GLU A 39 11.18 8.35 -3.24
C GLU A 39 12.07 8.90 -2.12
N ALA A 40 11.58 8.95 -0.88
CA ALA A 40 12.39 9.33 0.27
C ALA A 40 13.57 8.36 0.47
N LEU A 41 13.28 7.06 0.46
CA LEU A 41 14.31 6.02 0.57
C LEU A 41 15.29 6.07 -0.62
N HIS A 42 14.81 6.34 -1.83
CA HIS A 42 15.65 6.45 -3.02
C HIS A 42 16.65 7.61 -2.90
N LYS A 43 16.20 8.78 -2.45
CA LYS A 43 17.08 9.94 -2.22
C LYS A 43 18.15 9.68 -1.17
N PHE A 44 17.80 8.92 -0.13
CA PHE A 44 18.69 8.64 0.99
C PHE A 44 19.67 7.49 0.69
N LEU A 45 19.17 6.38 0.15
CA LEU A 45 19.93 5.15 -0.07
C LEU A 45 20.59 5.06 -1.45
N LYS A 46 20.12 5.86 -2.41
CA LYS A 46 20.65 5.93 -3.78
C LYS A 46 20.68 4.56 -4.48
N PHE A 47 19.63 3.76 -4.30
CA PHE A 47 19.44 2.50 -5.02
C PHE A 47 19.04 2.74 -6.48
N ASP A 48 19.26 1.75 -7.36
CA ASP A 48 18.97 1.88 -8.79
C ASP A 48 17.48 1.69 -9.13
N ASP A 49 17.10 1.85 -10.40
CA ASP A 49 15.72 1.73 -10.86
C ASP A 49 15.14 0.31 -10.71
N GLU A 50 15.98 -0.73 -10.81
CA GLU A 50 15.54 -2.12 -10.61
C GLU A 50 15.22 -2.38 -9.12
N GLN A 51 16.08 -1.88 -8.24
CA GLN A 51 15.87 -1.90 -6.80
C GLN A 51 14.66 -1.03 -6.42
N LYS A 52 14.48 0.12 -7.06
CA LYS A 52 13.38 1.05 -6.80
C LYS A 52 12.01 0.41 -6.99
N GLU A 53 11.80 -0.36 -8.06
CA GLU A 53 10.55 -1.09 -8.27
C GLU A 53 10.31 -2.12 -7.16
N LYS A 54 11.34 -2.87 -6.78
CA LYS A 54 11.24 -3.88 -5.71
C LYS A 54 10.98 -3.24 -4.35
N VAL A 55 11.65 -2.13 -4.04
CA VAL A 55 11.43 -1.33 -2.82
C VAL A 55 10.00 -0.80 -2.79
N TYR A 56 9.51 -0.26 -3.91
CA TYR A 56 8.13 0.21 -4.02
C TYR A 56 7.13 -0.88 -3.66
N LEU A 57 7.27 -2.07 -4.24
CA LEU A 57 6.38 -3.20 -3.96
C LEU A 57 6.45 -3.64 -2.48
N ALA A 58 7.65 -3.72 -1.91
CA ALA A 58 7.82 -4.07 -0.50
C ALA A 58 7.16 -3.04 0.44
N VAL A 59 7.36 -1.76 0.17
CA VAL A 59 6.76 -0.66 0.95
C VAL A 59 5.25 -0.59 0.75
N GLN A 60 4.76 -0.85 -0.46
CA GLN A 60 3.32 -0.91 -0.77
C GLN A 60 2.63 -2.02 0.01
N GLU A 61 3.22 -3.21 0.04
CA GLU A 61 2.68 -4.34 0.80
C GLU A 61 2.68 -4.07 2.30
N TYR A 62 3.77 -3.50 2.83
CA TYR A 62 3.82 -3.05 4.24
C TYR A 62 2.73 -2.03 4.56
N THR A 63 2.53 -1.05 3.68
CA THR A 63 1.54 0.02 3.85
C THR A 63 0.13 -0.55 3.85
N GLN A 64 -0.17 -1.44 2.90
CA GLN A 64 -1.45 -2.15 2.83
C GLN A 64 -1.69 -2.98 4.09
N ALA A 65 -0.71 -3.80 4.49
CA ALA A 65 -0.84 -4.68 5.64
C ALA A 65 -1.00 -3.89 6.96
N THR A 66 -0.35 -2.74 7.09
CA THR A 66 -0.52 -1.83 8.25
C THR A 66 -1.93 -1.25 8.28
N LEU A 67 -2.44 -0.76 7.15
CA LEU A 67 -3.82 -0.23 7.06
C LEU A 67 -4.87 -1.32 7.30
N ASP A 68 -4.61 -2.55 6.87
CA ASP A 68 -5.50 -3.68 7.13
C ASP A 68 -5.52 -4.05 8.61
N LEU A 69 -4.37 -3.98 9.31
CA LEU A 69 -4.32 -4.12 10.76
C LEU A 69 -5.06 -3.00 11.49
N GLU A 70 -4.92 -1.75 11.06
CA GLU A 70 -5.61 -0.61 11.66
C GLU A 70 -7.15 -0.75 11.55
N LYS A 71 -7.63 -1.40 10.49
CA LYS A 71 -9.05 -1.66 10.25
C LYS A 71 -9.55 -2.95 10.89
N ALA A 72 -8.66 -3.80 11.41
CA ALA A 72 -9.05 -5.07 12.00
C ALA A 72 -9.71 -4.86 13.37
N GLU A 73 -10.88 -5.46 13.57
CA GLU A 73 -11.59 -5.43 14.87
C GLU A 73 -10.81 -6.14 15.99
N VAL A 74 -9.97 -7.12 15.62
CA VAL A 74 -9.11 -7.86 16.54
C VAL A 74 -7.70 -7.95 15.96
N VAL A 75 -6.77 -7.22 16.57
CA VAL A 75 -5.35 -7.27 16.22
C VAL A 75 -4.67 -8.33 17.07
N LYS A 76 -4.04 -9.32 16.42
CA LYS A 76 -3.23 -10.32 17.13
C LYS A 76 -1.98 -9.67 17.72
N GLU A 77 -1.61 -10.07 18.93
CA GLU A 77 -0.37 -9.65 19.56
C GLU A 77 0.83 -9.95 18.66
N GLY A 78 1.71 -8.97 18.47
CA GLY A 78 2.89 -9.05 17.59
C GLY A 78 2.58 -9.03 16.09
N ALA A 79 1.35 -8.73 15.65
CA ALA A 79 1.05 -8.59 14.23
C ALA A 79 1.80 -7.41 13.58
N VAL A 80 1.95 -6.30 14.31
CA VAL A 80 2.70 -5.12 13.85
C VAL A 80 4.18 -5.45 13.71
N GLU A 81 4.80 -6.07 14.71
CA GLU A 81 6.20 -6.51 14.66
C GLU A 81 6.43 -7.48 13.50
N LYS A 82 5.51 -8.42 13.24
CA LYS A 82 5.63 -9.33 12.10
C LYS A 82 5.64 -8.59 10.76
N ILE A 83 4.77 -7.60 10.58
CA ILE A 83 4.73 -6.81 9.34
C ILE A 83 6.01 -5.97 9.18
N LYS A 84 6.54 -5.42 10.26
CA LYS A 84 7.83 -4.72 10.25
C LYS A 84 8.99 -5.64 9.87
N LEU A 85 9.08 -6.81 10.50
CA LEU A 85 10.12 -7.81 10.18
C LEU A 85 10.03 -8.27 8.72
N LEU A 86 8.81 -8.48 8.20
CA LEU A 86 8.62 -8.82 6.79
C LEU A 86 9.10 -7.71 5.83
N LEU A 87 8.90 -6.44 6.18
CA LEU A 87 9.47 -5.34 5.40
C LEU A 87 10.99 -5.37 5.48
N GLU A 88 11.55 -5.49 6.69
CA GLU A 88 13.00 -5.50 6.91
C GLU A 88 13.70 -6.64 6.14
N ASP A 89 13.15 -7.85 6.19
CA ASP A 89 13.67 -9.02 5.46
C ASP A 89 13.67 -8.77 3.94
N LYS A 90 12.61 -8.14 3.42
CA LYS A 90 12.53 -7.77 1.99
C LYS A 90 13.54 -6.69 1.64
N MET A 91 13.67 -5.65 2.47
CA MET A 91 14.65 -4.59 2.24
C MET A 91 16.08 -5.15 2.25
N LYS A 92 16.39 -6.08 3.15
CA LYS A 92 17.68 -6.79 3.19
C LYS A 92 17.95 -7.62 1.94
N ALA A 93 16.92 -8.19 1.32
CA ALA A 93 17.05 -8.96 0.09
C ALA A 93 17.18 -8.09 -1.17
N ILE A 94 16.70 -6.85 -1.13
CA ILE A 94 16.69 -5.93 -2.28
C ILE A 94 17.92 -5.01 -2.29
N LEU A 95 18.30 -4.52 -1.11
CA LEU A 95 19.38 -3.56 -0.93
C LEU A 95 20.74 -4.26 -0.84
N THR A 96 21.80 -3.55 -1.20
CA THR A 96 23.15 -3.97 -0.84
C THR A 96 23.38 -3.84 0.67
N GLU A 97 24.40 -4.49 1.20
CA GLU A 97 24.74 -4.42 2.63
C GLU A 97 24.93 -2.97 3.11
N GLU A 98 25.71 -2.16 2.37
CA GLU A 98 25.92 -0.73 2.69
C GLU A 98 24.62 0.10 2.61
N GLN A 99 23.73 -0.23 1.68
CA GLN A 99 22.42 0.43 1.59
C GLN A 99 21.49 -0.01 2.72
N PHE A 100 21.55 -1.27 3.13
CA PHE A 100 20.74 -1.80 4.22
C PHE A 100 21.17 -1.24 5.58
N GLU A 101 22.47 -1.09 5.83
CA GLU A 101 22.98 -0.40 7.02
C GLU A 101 22.47 1.04 7.09
N ARG A 102 22.55 1.79 5.98
CA ARG A 102 21.96 3.13 5.89
C ARG A 102 20.46 3.12 6.14
N TYR A 103 19.74 2.12 5.60
CA TYR A 103 18.32 1.97 5.81
C TYR A 103 17.97 1.78 7.30
N GLN A 104 18.76 1.02 8.05
CA GLN A 104 18.55 0.84 9.49
C GLN A 104 18.73 2.17 10.23
N SER A 105 19.74 2.98 9.89
CA SER A 105 19.91 4.33 10.46
C SER A 105 18.74 5.27 10.13
N PHE A 106 18.11 5.13 8.95
CA PHE A 106 16.91 5.89 8.58
C PHE A 106 15.66 5.50 9.38
N GLN A 107 15.60 4.29 9.96
CA GLN A 107 14.49 3.90 10.83
C GLN A 107 14.67 4.37 12.29
N GLU A 108 15.88 4.76 12.68
CA GLU A 108 16.21 5.21 14.05
C GLU A 108 15.97 6.71 14.27
N GLU A 109 15.82 7.50 13.20
CA GLU A 109 15.41 8.93 13.21
C GLU A 109 13.88 9.11 13.26
#